data_AF-A0A6L7SV62-F1
#
_entry.id   AF-A0A6L7SV62-F1
#
_cell.length_a   1.000
_cell.length_b   1.000
_cell.length_c   1.000
_cell.angle_alpha   90.00
_cell.angle_beta   90.00
_cell.angle_gamma   90.00
#
_symmetry.space_group_name_H-M   'P 1'
#
loop_
_entity.id
_entity.type
_entity.pdbx_description
1 polymer ?
#
loop_
_entity_poly.entity_id
_entity_poly.type
_entity_poly.pdbx_seq_one_letter_code
_entity_poly.pdbx_strand_id
1 'polypeptide(L)' 'MSSADPTDSPIVIGRIVGHHGLKGWVKAESFTRPREQIREYQTVLVGKPGAWKPVRIEGHKTQGRNLLIRLG' A
#
# COMPACT_ATOMS: atom_id res chain seq x y z
N MET A 1 21.77 -11.73 -20.95
CA MET A 1 21.84 -10.41 -20.28
C MET A 1 20.42 -9.89 -20.24
N SER A 2 19.81 -9.86 -19.04
CA SER A 2 18.39 -9.55 -18.85
C SER A 2 18.05 -8.12 -19.25
N SER A 3 17.24 -7.99 -20.29
CA SER A 3 16.39 -6.81 -20.50
C SER A 3 15.24 -6.88 -19.51
N ALA A 4 15.24 -6.01 -18.50
CA ALA A 4 14.04 -5.78 -17.70
C ALA A 4 12.95 -5.25 -18.63
N ASP A 5 11.90 -6.04 -18.86
CA ASP A 5 10.73 -5.58 -19.57
C ASP A 5 10.14 -4.36 -18.82
N PRO A 6 9.64 -3.32 -19.51
CA PRO A 6 8.96 -2.19 -18.86
C PRO A 6 7.73 -2.59 -18.03
N THR A 7 7.33 -3.87 -18.08
CA THR A 7 6.32 -4.53 -17.24
C THR A 7 6.77 -4.81 -15.81
N ASP A 8 8.08 -4.74 -15.48
CA ASP A 8 8.60 -5.15 -14.16
C ASP A 8 8.62 -4.02 -13.12
N SER A 9 8.07 -2.85 -13.47
CA SER A 9 7.96 -1.72 -12.54
C SER A 9 6.63 -1.74 -11.79
N PRO A 10 6.64 -1.75 -10.44
CA PRO A 10 5.40 -1.81 -9.67
C PRO A 10 4.57 -0.54 -9.84
N ILE A 11 3.25 -0.71 -9.89
CA ILE A 11 2.29 0.39 -9.96
C ILE A 11 1.99 0.90 -8.55
N VAL A 12 2.11 2.20 -8.35
CA VAL A 12 1.78 2.85 -7.07
C VAL A 12 0.27 3.00 -6.95
N ILE A 13 -0.35 2.23 -6.06
CA ILE A 13 -1.80 2.26 -5.80
C ILE A 13 -2.19 3.14 -4.61
N GLY A 14 -1.22 3.72 -3.91
CA GLY A 14 -1.45 4.58 -2.75
C GLY A 14 -0.17 5.08 -2.10
N ARG A 15 -0.33 5.87 -1.03
CA ARG A 15 0.76 6.49 -0.28
C ARG A 15 0.50 6.44 1.21
N ILE A 16 1.52 6.04 1.99
CA ILE A 16 1.48 6.16 3.46
C ILE A 16 1.73 7.63 3.82
N VAL A 17 0.80 8.23 4.57
CA VAL A 17 0.86 9.65 4.97
C VAL A 17 1.23 9.84 6.45
N GLY A 18 1.29 8.76 7.23
CA GLY A 18 1.76 8.79 8.60
C GLY A 18 1.41 7.54 9.39
N HIS A 19 1.96 7.44 10.59
CA HIS A 19 1.66 6.36 11.53
C HIS A 19 0.32 6.60 12.24
N HIS A 20 -0.33 5.52 12.66
CA HIS A 20 -1.55 5.54 13.44
C HIS A 20 -1.44 4.60 14.66
N GLY A 21 -1.03 5.13 15.81
CA GLY A 21 -0.83 4.33 17.02
C GLY A 21 0.37 3.38 16.94
N LEU A 22 0.38 2.33 17.77
CA LEU A 22 1.56 1.50 18.04
C LEU A 22 1.48 0.05 17.51
N LYS A 23 0.46 -0.29 16.71
CA LYS A 23 0.16 -1.68 16.29
C LYS A 23 0.22 -1.89 14.78
N GLY A 24 1.21 -1.30 14.11
CA GLY A 24 1.40 -1.46 12.67
C GLY A 24 0.35 -0.79 11.79
N TRP A 25 -0.52 0.06 12.36
CA TRP A 25 -1.49 0.82 11.58
C TRP A 25 -0.86 2.08 11.01
N VAL A 26 -1.15 2.34 9.75
CA VAL A 26 -0.73 3.54 9.02
C VAL A 26 -1.95 4.23 8.41
N LYS A 27 -1.89 5.55 8.35
CA LYS A 27 -2.79 6.33 7.49
C LYS A 27 -2.27 6.23 6.07
N ALA A 28 -3.16 5.90 5.15
CA ALA A 28 -2.87 5.81 3.74
C ALA A 28 -3.85 6.68 2.93
N GLU A 29 -3.35 7.20 1.83
CA GLU A 29 -4.14 7.74 0.74
C GLU A 29 -4.21 6.68 -0.36
N SER A 30 -5.42 6.33 -0.81
CA SER A 30 -5.62 5.36 -1.88
C SER A 30 -5.81 6.07 -3.22
N PHE A 31 -5.12 5.58 -4.24
CA PHE A 31 -5.25 6.03 -5.63
C PHE A 31 -6.14 5.09 -6.47
N THR A 32 -6.69 4.04 -5.88
CA THR A 32 -7.65 3.15 -6.55
C THR A 32 -9.00 3.85 -6.77
N ARG A 33 -9.79 3.33 -7.72
CA ARG A 33 -11.16 3.78 -7.97
C ARG A 33 -12.08 2.55 -8.04
N PRO A 34 -12.98 2.35 -7.05
CA PRO A 34 -13.20 3.15 -5.83
C PRO A 34 -12.01 3.12 -4.87
N ARG A 35 -11.87 4.14 -3.99
CA ARG A 35 -10.70 4.26 -3.09
C ARG A 35 -10.60 3.12 -2.08
N GLU A 36 -11.74 2.54 -1.74
CA GLU A 36 -11.88 1.44 -0.80
C GLU A 36 -11.33 0.13 -1.37
N GLN A 37 -11.20 0.03 -2.71
CA GLN A 37 -10.82 -1.18 -3.42
C GLN A 37 -9.36 -1.61 -3.18
N ILE A 38 -8.52 -0.72 -2.65
CA ILE A 38 -7.18 -1.06 -2.16
C ILE A 38 -7.18 -2.20 -1.11
N ARG A 39 -8.33 -2.48 -0.46
CA ARG A 39 -8.51 -3.62 0.44
C ARG A 39 -8.47 -5.00 -0.24
N GLU A 40 -8.66 -5.05 -1.56
CA GLU A 40 -8.67 -6.31 -2.32
C GLU A 40 -7.25 -6.87 -2.52
N TYR A 41 -6.22 -6.04 -2.30
CA TYR A 41 -4.82 -6.44 -2.42
C TYR A 41 -4.35 -7.08 -1.10
N GLN A 42 -4.02 -8.38 -1.14
CA GLN A 42 -3.57 -9.11 0.06
C GLN A 42 -2.10 -8.84 0.41
N THR A 43 -1.23 -8.77 -0.60
CA THR A 43 0.20 -8.48 -0.45
C THR A 43 0.54 -7.33 -1.37
N VAL A 44 1.18 -6.29 -0.81
CA VAL A 44 1.58 -5.09 -1.54
C VAL A 44 3.07 -4.84 -1.35
N LEU A 45 3.65 -4.08 -2.26
CA LEU A 45 5.00 -3.58 -2.10
C LEU A 45 4.96 -2.24 -1.36
N VAL A 46 5.71 -2.14 -0.26
CA VAL A 46 5.85 -0.92 0.54
C VAL A 46 7.32 -0.52 0.54
N GLY A 47 7.58 0.74 0.22
CA GLY A 47 8.94 1.25 0.16
C GLY A 47 9.07 2.48 -0.71
N LYS A 48 10.32 2.80 -1.04
CA LYS A 48 10.68 3.82 -2.03
C LYS A 48 11.04 3.13 -3.35
N PRO A 49 11.02 3.85 -4.49
CA PRO A 49 11.54 3.31 -5.74
C PRO A 49 12.93 2.68 -5.55
N GLY A 50 13.11 1.44 -6.02
CA GLY A 50 14.36 0.69 -5.86
C GLY A 50 14.55 -0.02 -4.51
N ALA A 51 13.66 0.18 -3.53
CA ALA A 51 13.74 -0.42 -2.20
C ALA A 51 12.36 -0.91 -1.71
N TRP A 52 11.66 -1.62 -2.58
CA TRP A 52 10.34 -2.19 -2.32
C TRP A 52 10.44 -3.45 -1.46
N LYS A 53 9.55 -3.58 -0.47
CA LYS A 53 9.43 -4.78 0.35
C LYS A 53 8.00 -5.34 0.26
N PRO A 54 7.83 -6.65 0.05
CA PRO A 54 6.51 -7.26 0.13
C PRO A 54 6.01 -7.23 1.57
N VAL A 55 4.78 -6.76 1.75
CA VAL A 55 4.12 -6.62 3.04
C VAL A 55 2.69 -7.09 2.90
N ARG A 56 2.23 -7.90 3.86
CA ARG A 56 0.85 -8.36 3.89
C ARG A 56 -0.04 -7.27 4.50
N ILE A 57 -1.19 -7.03 3.89
CA ILE A 57 -2.23 -6.22 4.50
C ILE A 57 -3.03 -7.13 5.45
N GLU A 58 -2.93 -6.85 6.75
CA GLU A 58 -3.61 -7.61 7.79
C GLU A 58 -4.97 -7.03 8.18
N GLY A 59 -5.21 -5.77 7.82
CA GLY A 59 -6.44 -5.09 8.17
C GLY A 59 -6.58 -3.77 7.46
N HIS A 60 -7.83 -3.34 7.28
CA HIS A 60 -8.16 -2.06 6.67
C HIS A 60 -9.37 -1.46 7.38
N LYS A 61 -9.39 -0.13 7.54
CA LYS A 61 -10.54 0.61 8.07
C LYS A 61 -10.70 1.92 7.33
N THR A 62 -11.93 2.29 7.01
CA THR A 62 -12.28 3.61 6.46
C THR A 62 -12.79 4.49 7.59
N GLN A 63 -12.19 5.67 7.77
CA GLN A 63 -12.64 6.67 8.74
C GLN A 63 -12.84 8.02 8.03
N GLY A 64 -14.06 8.27 7.59
CA GLY A 64 -14.39 9.44 6.77
C GLY A 64 -13.60 9.41 5.46
N ARG A 65 -12.70 10.39 5.27
CA ARG A 65 -11.83 10.46 4.08
C ARG A 65 -10.52 9.68 4.22
N ASN A 66 -10.21 9.21 5.43
CA ASN A 66 -8.95 8.55 5.72
C ASN A 66 -9.09 7.05 5.55
N LEU A 67 -8.07 6.42 4.98
CA LEU A 67 -7.91 4.99 4.99
C LEU A 67 -6.82 4.61 5.99
N LEU A 68 -7.12 3.65 6.85
CA LEU A 68 -6.16 3.05 7.77
C LEU A 68 -5.84 1.64 7.27
N ILE A 69 -4.56 1.31 7.16
CA ILE A 69 -4.08 -0.01 6.76
C ILE A 69 -3.21 -0.56 7.90
N ARG A 70 -3.43 -1.81 8.28
CA ARG A 70 -2.52 -2.54 9.17
C ARG A 70 -1.58 -3.39 8.31
N LEU A 71 -0.29 -3.13 8.47
CA LEU A 71 0.79 -3.86 7.80
C LEU A 71 1.32 -4.93 8.75
N GLY A 72 1.53 -6.13 8.23
CA GLY A 72 2.16 -7.25 8.94
C GLY A 72 3.67 -7.30 8.78
#